data_AF-A0A2L1UZD1-F1
#
_entry.id   AF-A0A2L1UZD1-F1
#
_cell.length_a   1.000
_cell.length_b   1.000
_cell.length_c   1.000
_cell.angle_alpha   90.00
_cell.angle_beta   90.00
_cell.angle_gamma   90.00
#
_symmetry.space_group_name_H-M   'P 1'
#
loop_
_entity.id
_entity.type
_entity.pdbx_description
1 polymer ?
#
loop_
_entity_poly.entity_id
_entity_poly.type
_entity_poly.pdbx_seq_one_letter_code
_entity_poly.pdbx_strand_id
1 'polypeptide(L)'
;MPYIDPSKVNSPKHSWGQNHKVLIDTGNGGWSAAEGTWENEPCLGLRWNGSDEHESIGNPQSRGNPTWWIVPDELSGALRREIELVKKLNGLVTCNITKPEGYQHGAWRIEAKLSTKVKDRLGSSLLPFTPPEMEKRRCNPDSEYVQADGSGLFSIFIDGAWLGHLYSNGIAEDDNPVTIDAYREAFIQSVTKAIAISGVMA
;
A
#
# COMPACT_ATOMS: atom_id res chain seq x y z
N MET A 1 21.61 9.69 -2.71
CA MET A 1 21.74 8.98 -4.01
C MET A 1 20.39 8.41 -4.42
N PRO A 2 20.03 8.46 -5.70
CA PRO A 2 18.65 8.27 -6.10
C PRO A 2 18.19 6.81 -6.04
N TYR A 3 16.87 6.65 -6.07
CA TYR A 3 16.21 5.36 -6.31
C TYR A 3 16.84 4.63 -7.51
N ILE A 4 17.12 3.33 -7.33
CA ILE A 4 17.68 2.45 -8.36
C ILE A 4 16.62 1.44 -8.75
N ASP A 5 16.29 1.40 -10.04
CA ASP A 5 15.41 0.39 -10.64
C ASP A 5 15.81 -1.02 -10.14
N PRO A 6 14.91 -1.76 -9.47
CA PRO A 6 15.23 -3.06 -8.88
C PRO A 6 15.77 -4.09 -9.87
N SER A 7 15.45 -3.98 -11.17
CA SER A 7 16.02 -4.85 -12.20
C SER A 7 17.54 -4.67 -12.39
N LYS A 8 18.09 -3.54 -11.93
CA LYS A 8 19.53 -3.21 -12.01
C LYS A 8 20.29 -3.52 -10.72
N VAL A 9 19.61 -4.03 -9.69
CA VAL A 9 20.19 -4.32 -8.38
C VAL A 9 20.78 -5.72 -8.39
N ASN A 10 22.05 -5.80 -8.73
CA ASN A 10 22.76 -7.06 -8.96
C ASN A 10 23.72 -7.42 -7.83
N SER A 11 23.54 -6.85 -6.63
CA SER A 11 24.40 -7.11 -5.48
C SER A 11 23.73 -7.98 -4.43
N PRO A 12 24.47 -8.84 -3.72
CA PRO A 12 25.92 -9.09 -3.87
C PRO A 12 26.26 -9.85 -5.16
N LYS A 13 27.18 -9.31 -5.99
CA LYS A 13 27.44 -9.76 -7.37
C LYS A 13 27.86 -11.23 -7.53
N HIS A 14 28.44 -11.80 -6.48
CA HIS A 14 28.94 -13.18 -6.51
C HIS A 14 27.93 -14.21 -6.04
N SER A 15 26.94 -13.79 -5.23
CA SER A 15 25.95 -14.69 -4.66
C SER A 15 24.59 -14.53 -5.36
N TRP A 16 24.21 -13.31 -5.72
CA TRP A 16 22.95 -13.03 -6.41
C TRP A 16 23.08 -13.21 -7.92
N GLY A 17 22.20 -14.01 -8.51
CA GLY A 17 22.12 -14.24 -9.95
C GLY A 17 21.80 -12.96 -10.73
N GLN A 18 22.47 -12.74 -11.87
CA GLN A 18 22.31 -11.52 -12.66
C GLN A 18 20.98 -11.43 -13.45
N ASN A 19 20.26 -12.55 -13.58
CA ASN A 19 18.99 -12.64 -14.28
C ASN A 19 17.87 -12.90 -13.26
N HIS A 20 17.54 -11.88 -12.46
CA HIS A 20 16.38 -11.94 -11.56
C HIS A 20 15.14 -11.28 -12.19
N LYS A 21 13.97 -11.75 -11.80
CA LYS A 21 12.67 -11.23 -12.22
C LYS A 21 12.08 -10.43 -11.06
N VAL A 22 11.95 -9.12 -11.24
CA VAL A 22 11.23 -8.27 -10.29
C VAL A 22 9.75 -8.67 -10.29
N LEU A 23 9.26 -9.08 -9.11
CA LEU A 23 7.86 -9.43 -8.91
C LEU A 23 7.03 -8.17 -8.70
N ILE A 24 7.47 -7.31 -7.78
CA ILE A 24 6.83 -6.04 -7.44
C ILE A 24 7.91 -5.01 -7.14
N ASP A 25 7.60 -3.77 -7.50
CA ASP A 25 8.36 -2.59 -7.13
C ASP A 25 7.37 -1.47 -6.83
N THR A 26 7.42 -0.93 -5.62
CA THR A 26 6.55 0.17 -5.20
C THR A 26 7.21 1.55 -5.39
N GLY A 27 8.36 1.62 -6.04
CA GLY A 27 9.02 2.86 -6.46
C GLY A 27 9.90 3.50 -5.38
N ASN A 28 10.17 4.79 -5.57
CA ASN A 28 11.02 5.64 -4.72
C ASN A 28 10.55 5.60 -3.25
N GLY A 29 11.48 5.32 -2.32
CA GLY A 29 11.20 5.19 -0.88
C GLY A 29 10.42 3.94 -0.47
N GLY A 30 9.98 3.13 -1.43
CA GLY A 30 9.16 1.95 -1.20
C GLY A 30 9.93 0.65 -0.97
N TRP A 31 9.39 -0.47 -1.43
CA TRP A 31 10.02 -1.78 -1.38
C TRP A 31 9.84 -2.56 -2.69
N SER A 32 10.68 -3.59 -2.84
CA SER A 32 10.65 -4.46 -4.01
C SER A 32 10.84 -5.92 -3.60
N ALA A 33 10.29 -6.81 -4.42
CA ALA A 33 10.58 -8.24 -4.37
C ALA A 33 11.02 -8.77 -5.73
N ALA A 34 11.91 -9.75 -5.75
CA ALA A 34 12.36 -10.42 -6.96
C ALA A 34 12.54 -11.93 -6.79
N GLU A 35 12.26 -12.68 -7.85
CA GLU A 35 12.72 -14.06 -8.00
C GLU A 35 14.13 -14.05 -8.59
N GLY A 36 15.06 -14.71 -7.93
CA GLY A 36 16.42 -14.83 -8.42
C GLY A 36 17.05 -16.13 -7.98
N THR A 37 18.38 -16.16 -8.02
CA THR A 37 19.17 -17.24 -7.43
C THR A 37 20.15 -16.68 -6.41
N TRP A 38 20.35 -17.40 -5.32
CA TRP A 38 21.42 -17.17 -4.36
C TRP A 38 22.35 -18.37 -4.42
N GLU A 39 23.59 -18.18 -4.85
CA GLU A 39 24.59 -19.25 -5.02
C GLU A 39 24.07 -20.38 -5.94
N ASN A 40 23.33 -19.99 -6.98
CA ASN A 40 22.62 -20.85 -7.95
C ASN A 40 21.35 -21.55 -7.45
N GLU A 41 20.97 -21.38 -6.19
CA GLU A 41 19.72 -21.91 -5.67
C GLU A 41 18.57 -20.90 -5.86
N PRO A 42 17.39 -21.32 -6.37
CA PRO A 42 16.23 -20.44 -6.51
C PRO A 42 15.81 -19.84 -5.17
N CYS A 43 15.61 -18.53 -5.11
CA CYS A 43 15.18 -17.86 -3.89
C CYS A 43 14.27 -16.67 -4.16
N LEU A 44 13.71 -16.13 -3.08
CA LEU A 44 12.97 -14.87 -3.08
C LEU A 44 13.83 -13.80 -2.42
N GLY A 45 14.05 -12.68 -3.11
CA GLY A 45 14.73 -11.50 -2.58
C GLY A 45 13.72 -10.41 -2.21
N LEU A 46 13.93 -9.74 -1.08
CA LEU A 46 13.21 -8.53 -0.66
C LEU A 46 14.18 -7.38 -0.38
N ARG A 47 13.71 -6.15 -0.58
CA ARG A 47 14.45 -4.96 -0.16
C ARG A 47 13.56 -3.74 -0.01
N TRP A 48 14.00 -2.81 0.83
CA TRP A 48 13.63 -1.40 0.77
C TRP A 48 14.39 -0.70 -0.36
N ASN A 49 13.66 0.12 -1.11
CA ASN A 49 14.17 0.91 -2.21
C ASN A 49 14.89 2.16 -1.70
N GLY A 50 15.72 2.74 -2.54
CA GLY A 50 16.30 4.06 -2.28
C GLY A 50 15.27 5.16 -2.35
N SER A 51 15.59 6.31 -1.74
CA SER A 51 14.77 7.51 -1.76
C SER A 51 15.58 8.71 -2.20
N ASP A 52 15.01 9.48 -3.14
CA ASP A 52 15.59 10.75 -3.58
C ASP A 52 15.47 11.81 -2.48
N GLU A 53 14.38 11.78 -1.70
CA GLU A 53 14.09 12.76 -0.64
C GLU A 53 15.04 12.64 0.55
N HIS A 54 15.39 11.40 0.91
CA HIS A 54 16.27 11.11 2.06
C HIS A 54 17.70 10.73 1.64
N GLU A 55 18.04 10.92 0.36
CA GLU A 55 19.32 10.56 -0.25
C GLU A 55 19.82 9.13 0.05
N SER A 56 18.90 8.18 0.27
CA SER A 56 19.22 6.79 0.65
C SER A 56 19.23 5.86 -0.55
N ILE A 57 20.14 4.88 -0.59
CA ILE A 57 20.16 3.82 -1.61
C ILE A 57 19.23 2.64 -1.29
N GLY A 58 18.55 2.69 -0.14
CA GLY A 58 17.68 1.65 0.38
C GLY A 58 18.42 0.63 1.25
N ASN A 59 17.70 -0.41 1.67
CA ASN A 59 18.22 -1.45 2.57
C ASN A 59 17.70 -2.85 2.17
N PRO A 60 18.47 -3.92 2.38
CA PRO A 60 19.82 -3.92 2.95
C PRO A 60 20.87 -3.35 1.99
N GLN A 61 22.02 -2.98 2.54
CA GLN A 61 23.18 -2.52 1.79
C GLN A 61 24.46 -3.23 2.21
N SER A 62 25.41 -3.36 1.29
CA SER A 62 26.76 -3.88 1.55
C SER A 62 27.80 -3.04 0.83
N ARG A 63 28.73 -2.44 1.59
CA ARG A 63 29.80 -1.56 1.08
C ARG A 63 29.27 -0.46 0.15
N GLY A 64 28.15 0.17 0.51
CA GLY A 64 27.51 1.23 -0.28
C GLY A 64 26.80 0.74 -1.54
N ASN A 65 26.63 -0.57 -1.72
CA ASN A 65 25.80 -1.13 -2.80
C ASN A 65 24.47 -1.60 -2.23
N PRO A 66 23.35 -1.33 -2.92
CA PRO A 66 22.07 -1.88 -2.52
C PRO A 66 22.04 -3.39 -2.77
N THR A 67 21.47 -4.14 -1.84
CA THR A 67 21.45 -5.62 -1.89
C THR A 67 20.05 -6.19 -1.66
N TRP A 68 19.87 -7.45 -2.01
CA TRP A 68 18.67 -8.23 -1.67
C TRP A 68 18.84 -8.92 -0.32
N TRP A 69 17.80 -8.86 0.51
CA TRP A 69 17.64 -9.78 1.63
C TRP A 69 16.99 -11.06 1.12
N ILE A 70 17.63 -12.21 1.36
CA ILE A 70 17.11 -13.50 0.92
C ILE A 70 16.12 -14.00 1.96
N VAL A 71 14.89 -14.24 1.50
CA VAL A 71 13.81 -14.77 2.32
C VAL A 71 14.09 -16.26 2.61
N PRO A 72 14.02 -16.71 3.88
CA PRO A 72 14.08 -18.13 4.21
C PRO A 72 13.03 -18.95 3.45
N ASP A 73 13.40 -20.14 2.99
CA ASP A 73 12.57 -20.97 2.11
C ASP A 73 11.21 -21.33 2.75
N GLU A 74 11.18 -21.53 4.06
CA GLU A 74 9.96 -21.84 4.82
C GLU A 74 8.91 -20.73 4.73
N LEU A 75 9.33 -19.49 4.48
CA LEU A 75 8.46 -18.32 4.36
C LEU A 75 8.14 -17.97 2.90
N SER A 76 9.00 -18.38 1.96
CA SER A 76 8.94 -17.98 0.55
C SER A 76 7.59 -18.29 -0.10
N GLY A 77 7.00 -19.45 0.17
CA GLY A 77 5.71 -19.83 -0.42
C GLY A 77 4.55 -18.92 -0.02
N ALA A 78 4.48 -18.50 1.26
CA ALA A 78 3.46 -17.59 1.74
C ALA A 78 3.67 -16.18 1.17
N LEU A 79 4.91 -15.69 1.21
CA LEU A 79 5.25 -14.36 0.71
C LEU A 79 4.99 -14.21 -0.79
N ARG A 80 5.26 -15.23 -1.61
CA ARG A 80 4.93 -15.21 -3.05
C ARG A 80 3.43 -15.01 -3.29
N ARG A 81 2.58 -15.72 -2.54
CA ARG A 81 1.12 -15.56 -2.66
C ARG A 81 0.68 -14.15 -2.29
N GLU A 82 1.21 -13.62 -1.19
CA GLU A 82 0.90 -12.27 -0.75
C GLU A 82 1.43 -11.19 -1.71
N ILE A 83 2.63 -11.37 -2.27
CA ILE A 83 3.17 -10.46 -3.29
C ILE A 83 2.27 -10.44 -4.52
N GLU A 84 1.84 -11.59 -5.03
CA GLU A 84 0.92 -11.65 -6.16
C GLU A 84 -0.45 -11.04 -5.83
N LEU A 85 -0.93 -11.20 -4.60
CA LEU A 85 -2.13 -10.55 -4.12
C LEU A 85 -1.95 -9.02 -4.12
N VAL A 86 -0.89 -8.50 -3.52
CA VAL A 86 -0.57 -7.06 -3.50
C VAL A 86 -0.44 -6.49 -4.92
N LYS A 87 0.22 -7.20 -5.84
CA LYS A 87 0.32 -6.79 -7.25
C LYS A 87 -1.03 -6.70 -7.94
N LYS A 88 -1.90 -7.69 -7.75
CA LYS A 88 -3.25 -7.70 -8.32
C LYS A 88 -4.10 -6.56 -7.78
N LEU A 89 -3.84 -6.17 -6.54
CA LEU A 89 -4.58 -5.14 -5.81
C LEU A 89 -4.00 -3.72 -6.04
N ASN A 90 -2.75 -3.61 -6.47
CA ASN A 90 -2.12 -2.34 -6.77
C ASN A 90 -2.91 -1.59 -7.86
N GLY A 91 -3.22 -0.32 -7.59
CA GLY A 91 -4.03 0.52 -8.48
C GLY A 91 -5.52 0.16 -8.57
N LEU A 92 -6.01 -0.81 -7.77
CA LEU A 92 -7.45 -1.09 -7.74
C LEU A 92 -8.25 -0.04 -6.96
N VAL A 93 -7.58 0.71 -6.09
CA VAL A 93 -8.16 1.78 -5.29
C VAL A 93 -7.22 2.98 -5.36
N THR A 94 -7.76 4.16 -5.66
CA THR A 94 -7.06 5.44 -5.48
C THR A 94 -7.65 6.13 -4.27
N CYS A 95 -6.82 6.73 -3.43
CA CYS A 95 -7.26 7.55 -2.29
C CYS A 95 -6.51 8.86 -2.31
N ASN A 96 -7.22 9.97 -2.51
CA ASN A 96 -6.67 11.31 -2.44
C ASN A 96 -7.10 11.95 -1.13
N ILE A 97 -6.14 12.49 -0.39
CA ILE A 97 -6.41 13.26 0.82
C ILE A 97 -5.88 14.67 0.61
N THR A 98 -6.77 15.65 0.64
CA THR A 98 -6.44 17.05 0.35
C THR A 98 -7.02 17.95 1.43
N LYS A 99 -6.53 19.19 1.52
CA LYS A 99 -7.16 20.25 2.31
C LYS A 99 -7.86 21.22 1.35
N PRO A 100 -9.17 21.11 1.15
CA PRO A 100 -9.92 22.06 0.34
C PRO A 100 -9.82 23.49 0.89
N GLU A 101 -10.09 24.47 0.03
CA GLU A 101 -10.22 25.86 0.44
C GLU A 101 -11.31 26.00 1.53
N GLY A 102 -11.03 26.80 2.56
CA GLY A 102 -11.94 27.01 3.68
C GLY A 102 -11.91 25.92 4.76
N TYR A 103 -11.18 24.82 4.57
CA TYR A 103 -10.99 23.84 5.64
C TYR A 103 -10.04 24.38 6.71
N GLN A 104 -10.37 24.09 7.97
CA GLN A 104 -9.49 24.37 9.09
C GLN A 104 -8.20 23.55 8.99
N HIS A 105 -7.11 24.07 9.57
CA HIS A 105 -5.87 23.30 9.70
C HIS A 105 -6.14 22.04 10.53
N GLY A 106 -5.75 20.89 10.00
CA GLY A 106 -6.08 19.58 10.58
C GLY A 106 -7.41 18.97 10.17
N ALA A 107 -8.16 19.61 9.26
CA ALA A 107 -9.30 19.02 8.57
C ALA A 107 -8.95 18.73 7.10
N TRP A 108 -9.33 17.55 6.63
CA TRP A 108 -8.98 17.07 5.29
C TRP A 108 -10.18 16.40 4.62
N ARG A 109 -10.22 16.44 3.29
CA ARG A 109 -11.16 15.72 2.46
C ARG A 109 -10.51 14.43 1.98
N ILE A 110 -11.22 13.32 2.10
CA ILE A 110 -10.83 12.04 1.50
C ILE A 110 -11.73 11.79 0.30
N GLU A 111 -11.11 11.48 -0.84
CA GLU A 111 -11.79 10.99 -2.03
C GLU A 111 -11.17 9.66 -2.46
N ALA A 112 -11.95 8.59 -2.37
CA ALA A 112 -11.52 7.27 -2.80
C ALA A 112 -12.32 6.80 -4.02
N LYS A 113 -11.63 6.12 -4.95
CA LYS A 113 -12.25 5.55 -6.15
C LYS A 113 -11.76 4.13 -6.39
N LEU A 114 -12.71 3.26 -6.73
CA LEU A 114 -12.44 1.94 -7.25
C LEU A 114 -12.07 2.06 -8.74
N SER A 115 -11.06 1.28 -9.14
CA SER A 115 -10.74 1.12 -10.55
C SER A 115 -11.92 0.54 -11.32
N THR A 116 -12.02 0.83 -12.62
CA THR A 116 -13.04 0.28 -13.51
C THR A 116 -13.11 -1.25 -13.41
N LYS A 117 -11.96 -1.91 -13.31
CA LYS A 117 -11.88 -3.37 -13.15
C LYS A 117 -12.65 -3.90 -11.92
N VAL A 118 -12.57 -3.20 -10.79
CA VAL A 118 -13.31 -3.60 -9.59
C VAL A 118 -14.79 -3.28 -9.74
N LYS A 119 -15.13 -2.10 -10.29
CA LYS A 119 -16.52 -1.70 -10.53
C LYS A 119 -17.26 -2.69 -11.43
N ASP A 120 -16.64 -3.06 -12.56
CA ASP A 120 -17.21 -4.00 -13.53
C ASP A 120 -17.49 -5.37 -12.91
N ARG A 121 -16.62 -5.83 -12.01
CA ARG A 121 -16.77 -7.13 -11.33
C ARG A 121 -17.75 -7.09 -10.16
N LEU A 122 -17.84 -5.97 -9.43
CA LEU A 122 -18.86 -5.78 -8.39
C LEU A 122 -20.27 -5.73 -8.99
N GLY A 123 -20.41 -5.12 -10.16
CA GLY A 123 -21.71 -4.86 -10.77
C GLY A 123 -22.58 -4.03 -9.82
N SER A 124 -23.71 -4.58 -9.38
CA SER A 124 -24.60 -3.95 -8.39
C SER A 124 -24.30 -4.34 -6.94
N SER A 125 -23.27 -5.16 -6.69
CA SER A 125 -22.92 -5.62 -5.35
C SER A 125 -22.22 -4.52 -4.56
N LEU A 126 -22.51 -4.45 -3.26
CA LEU A 126 -21.82 -3.53 -2.36
C LEU A 126 -20.45 -4.10 -1.97
N LEU A 127 -19.48 -3.19 -1.79
CA LEU A 127 -18.18 -3.51 -1.19
C LEU A 127 -18.12 -2.87 0.20
N PRO A 128 -18.57 -3.58 1.26
CA PRO A 128 -18.47 -3.09 2.62
C PRO A 128 -17.01 -3.10 3.09
N PHE A 129 -16.59 -2.03 3.76
CA PHE A 129 -15.28 -1.95 4.41
C PHE A 129 -15.35 -1.04 5.65
N THR A 130 -14.35 -1.15 6.52
CA THR A 130 -14.20 -0.26 7.68
C THR A 130 -12.98 0.64 7.44
N PRO A 131 -13.13 1.98 7.49
CA PRO A 131 -11.99 2.88 7.48
C PRO A 131 -11.04 2.57 8.65
N PRO A 132 -9.71 2.75 8.49
CA PRO A 132 -8.77 2.39 9.53
C PRO A 132 -8.93 3.30 10.76
N GLU A 133 -8.84 2.69 11.94
CA GLU A 133 -8.76 3.38 13.23
C GLU A 133 -7.29 3.66 13.56
N MET A 134 -6.95 4.94 13.78
CA MET A 134 -5.61 5.36 14.17
C MET A 134 -5.70 6.40 15.28
N GLU A 135 -4.89 6.25 16.34
CA GLU A 135 -5.09 6.89 17.66
C GLU A 135 -5.24 8.42 17.66
N LYS A 136 -4.79 9.11 16.61
CA LYS A 136 -4.83 10.58 16.46
C LYS A 136 -5.49 11.06 15.18
N ARG A 137 -6.17 10.17 14.46
CA ARG A 137 -6.88 10.48 13.23
C ARG A 137 -8.32 10.00 13.34
N ARG A 138 -9.26 10.92 13.19
CA ARG A 138 -10.68 10.61 13.16
C ARG A 138 -11.18 10.68 11.73
N CYS A 139 -11.58 9.54 11.18
CA CYS A 139 -12.27 9.47 9.91
C CYS A 139 -13.77 9.60 10.12
N ASN A 140 -14.41 10.39 9.28
CA ASN A 140 -15.85 10.61 9.28
C ASN A 140 -16.36 10.49 7.84
N PRO A 141 -16.89 9.32 7.44
CA PRO A 141 -17.48 9.15 6.12
C PRO A 141 -18.65 10.11 5.91
N ASP A 142 -18.92 10.54 4.67
CA ASP A 142 -20.17 11.25 4.39
C ASP A 142 -21.34 10.28 4.59
N SER A 143 -22.48 10.78 5.07
CA SER A 143 -23.57 9.92 5.56
C SER A 143 -24.13 8.96 4.51
N GLU A 144 -24.08 9.31 3.23
CA GLU A 144 -24.55 8.45 2.14
C GLU A 144 -23.68 7.18 1.98
N TYR A 145 -22.40 7.24 2.34
CA TYR A 145 -21.48 6.12 2.26
C TYR A 145 -21.47 5.26 3.52
N VAL A 146 -22.33 5.55 4.51
CA VAL A 146 -22.43 4.79 5.76
C VAL A 146 -23.65 3.87 5.70
N GLN A 147 -23.44 2.61 6.05
CA GLN A 147 -24.49 1.62 6.24
C GLN A 147 -24.36 1.00 7.63
N ALA A 148 -25.46 0.42 8.10
CA ALA A 148 -25.52 -0.27 9.38
C ALA A 148 -26.07 -1.69 9.17
N ASP A 149 -25.52 -2.65 9.87
CA ASP A 149 -26.11 -3.98 10.02
C ASP A 149 -26.07 -4.41 11.50
N GLY A 150 -26.41 -5.69 11.76
CA GLY A 150 -26.38 -6.25 13.11
C GLY A 150 -25.00 -6.30 13.77
N SER A 151 -23.92 -6.03 13.03
CA SER A 151 -22.54 -6.02 13.51
C SER A 151 -21.98 -4.62 13.77
N GLY A 152 -22.60 -3.57 13.22
CA GLY A 152 -22.22 -2.18 13.44
C GLY A 152 -22.32 -1.31 12.20
N LEU A 153 -21.59 -0.20 12.21
CA LEU A 153 -21.48 0.72 11.08
C LEU A 153 -20.30 0.33 10.18
N PHE A 154 -20.51 0.41 8.88
CA PHE A 154 -19.48 0.21 7.88
C PHE A 154 -19.65 1.19 6.71
N SER A 155 -18.58 1.35 5.94
CA SER A 155 -18.56 2.19 4.74
C SER A 155 -18.81 1.37 3.47
N ILE A 156 -19.45 1.98 2.48
CA ILE A 156 -19.70 1.38 1.16
C ILE A 156 -19.29 2.34 0.05
N PHE A 157 -18.83 1.80 -1.08
CA PHE A 157 -18.67 2.60 -2.30
C PHE A 157 -19.99 2.73 -3.06
N ILE A 158 -20.30 3.93 -3.55
CA ILE A 158 -21.45 4.20 -4.43
C ILE A 158 -20.90 4.56 -5.81
N ASP A 159 -21.28 3.80 -6.82
CA ASP A 159 -20.73 3.90 -8.20
C ASP A 159 -19.18 3.90 -8.23
N GLY A 160 -18.59 3.12 -7.31
CA GLY A 160 -17.15 3.03 -7.10
C GLY A 160 -16.49 4.31 -6.60
N ALA A 161 -17.24 5.29 -6.10
CA ALA A 161 -16.73 6.43 -5.36
C ALA A 161 -17.03 6.28 -3.86
N TRP A 162 -16.17 6.85 -3.03
CA TRP A 162 -16.37 7.00 -1.61
C TRP A 162 -15.79 8.34 -1.15
N LEU A 163 -16.52 9.05 -0.30
CA LEU A 163 -16.11 10.34 0.22
C LEU A 163 -16.23 10.40 1.74
N GLY A 164 -15.33 11.16 2.35
CA GLY A 164 -15.36 11.41 3.78
C GLY A 164 -14.40 12.50 4.19
N HIS A 165 -14.26 12.67 5.49
CA HIS A 165 -13.40 13.65 6.11
C HIS A 165 -12.41 12.98 7.05
N LEU A 166 -11.21 13.55 7.14
CA LEU A 166 -10.20 13.16 8.12
C LEU A 166 -9.88 14.36 9.00
N TYR A 167 -9.81 14.13 10.30
CA TYR A 167 -9.46 15.14 11.27
C TYR A 167 -8.30 14.70 12.13
N SER A 168 -7.43 15.63 12.50
CA SER A 168 -6.61 15.47 13.70
C SER A 168 -7.52 15.33 14.93
N ASN A 169 -7.17 14.41 15.83
CA ASN A 169 -8.01 14.06 16.97
C ASN A 169 -7.20 14.11 18.27
N GLY A 170 -7.57 15.04 19.16
CA GLY A 170 -6.92 15.20 20.46
C GLY A 170 -5.46 15.68 20.40
N ILE A 171 -5.01 16.18 19.25
CA ILE A 171 -3.66 16.72 19.02
C ILE A 171 -3.70 17.80 17.93
N ALA A 172 -2.76 18.74 17.94
CA ALA A 172 -2.57 19.68 16.85
C ALA A 172 -2.07 18.95 15.59
N GLU A 173 -2.45 19.43 14.40
CA GLU A 173 -2.07 18.78 13.14
C GLU A 173 -0.55 18.71 12.96
N ASP A 174 0.17 19.77 13.30
CA ASP A 174 1.63 19.86 13.12
C ASP A 174 2.39 18.93 14.08
N ASP A 175 1.75 18.51 15.17
CA ASP A 175 2.30 17.58 16.16
C ASP A 175 1.79 16.14 15.96
N ASN A 176 0.96 15.90 14.93
CA ASN A 176 0.31 14.60 14.75
C ASN A 176 1.33 13.56 14.22
N PRO A 177 1.65 12.50 14.98
CA PRO A 177 2.64 11.50 14.55
C PRO A 177 2.13 10.62 13.40
N VAL A 178 0.81 10.60 13.17
CA VAL A 178 0.21 9.90 12.04
C VAL A 178 0.08 10.90 10.90
N THR A 179 0.97 10.80 9.91
CA THR A 179 0.92 11.64 8.72
C THR A 179 -0.31 11.33 7.86
N ILE A 180 -0.67 12.28 7.00
CA ILE A 180 -1.74 12.07 5.99
C ILE A 180 -1.42 10.88 5.09
N ASP A 181 -0.16 10.72 4.74
CA ASP A 181 0.31 9.64 3.88
C ASP A 181 0.22 8.27 4.56
N ALA A 182 0.59 8.18 5.84
CA ALA A 182 0.41 6.96 6.62
C ALA A 182 -1.07 6.57 6.74
N TYR A 183 -1.97 7.55 6.95
CA TYR A 183 -3.41 7.27 6.98
C TYR A 183 -3.93 6.83 5.61
N ARG A 184 -3.50 7.50 4.52
CA ARG A 184 -3.86 7.15 3.13
C ARG A 184 -3.47 5.70 2.80
N GLU A 185 -2.27 5.27 3.19
CA GLU A 185 -1.80 3.90 3.00
C GLU A 185 -2.64 2.88 3.78
N ALA A 186 -2.92 3.15 5.06
CA ALA A 186 -3.79 2.31 5.88
C ALA A 186 -5.22 2.23 5.32
N PHE A 187 -5.72 3.33 4.75
CA PHE A 187 -7.04 3.38 4.11
C PHE A 187 -7.06 2.51 2.86
N ILE A 188 -6.09 2.67 1.96
CA ILE A 188 -5.96 1.85 0.75
C ILE A 188 -5.86 0.38 1.14
N GLN A 189 -5.07 0.05 2.16
CA GLN A 189 -4.93 -1.32 2.66
C GLN A 189 -6.26 -1.89 3.16
N SER A 190 -7.07 -1.10 3.86
CA SER A 190 -8.36 -1.52 4.39
C SER A 190 -9.37 -1.84 3.28
N VAL A 191 -9.48 -0.98 2.27
CA VAL A 191 -10.33 -1.24 1.10
C VAL A 191 -9.81 -2.42 0.30
N THR A 192 -8.50 -2.50 0.12
CA THR A 192 -7.83 -3.59 -0.60
C THR A 192 -8.09 -4.95 0.05
N LYS A 193 -8.06 -5.02 1.38
CA LYS A 193 -8.46 -6.22 2.13
C LYS A 193 -9.92 -6.58 1.89
N ALA A 194 -10.83 -5.60 1.89
CA ALA A 194 -12.24 -5.84 1.57
C ALA A 194 -12.42 -6.41 0.16
N ILE A 195 -11.70 -5.88 -0.83
CA ILE A 195 -11.70 -6.42 -2.20
C ILE A 195 -11.21 -7.88 -2.22
N ALA A 196 -10.12 -8.18 -1.52
CA ALA A 196 -9.60 -9.54 -1.46
C ALA A 196 -10.59 -10.52 -0.80
N ILE A 197 -11.20 -10.13 0.33
CA ILE A 197 -12.16 -10.96 1.08
C ILE A 197 -13.45 -11.19 0.29
N SER A 198 -13.92 -10.18 -0.44
CA SER A 198 -15.14 -10.28 -1.26
C SER A 198 -15.04 -11.32 -2.38
N GLY A 199 -13.83 -11.79 -2.73
CA GLY A 199 -13.61 -12.71 -3.84
C GLY A 199 -13.82 -12.07 -5.22
N VAL A 200 -14.11 -10.77 -5.30
CA VAL A 200 -14.32 -10.04 -6.56
C VAL A 200 -13.11 -10.16 -7.48
N MET A 201 -11.91 -10.26 -6.91
CA MET A 201 -10.65 -10.37 -7.67
C MET A 201 -10.09 -11.79 -7.77
N ALA A 202 -10.84 -12.80 -7.30
CA ALA A 202 -10.50 -14.21 -7.48
C ALA A 202 -10.53 -14.62 -8.96
#